data_AF-Q2YBV7-F1
#
_entry.id   AF-Q2YBV7-F1
#
_cell.length_a   1.000
_cell.length_b   1.000
_cell.length_c   1.000
_cell.angle_alpha   90.00
_cell.angle_beta   90.00
_cell.angle_gamma   90.00
#
_symmetry.space_group_name_H-M   'P 1'
#
loop_
_entity.id
_entity.type
_entity.pdbx_description
1 polymer ?
#
loop_
_entity_poly.entity_id
_entity_poly.type
_entity_poly.pdbx_seq_one_letter_code
_entity_poly.pdbx_strand_id
1 'polypeptide(L)'
;MQRLDLKHMKSRRTVSDWIIRMGKETRILLSAVLLAMGAIVTDTQVSIATAAAGHAAEAAGKDESAFDALVTRGAYLATIADCTGCHTAGAAHPAFGGGLAINSPFGTIYSTNITPDPETGIGRYSYEDFSRAVRGGIRKDGKWLYPAMPYPSFTAMSDEDARALYAYFMHGVKPVRHTPSQTRLPFPFNQRWTLKFWDLAFVEHKRFEPRADRGEKWNRGAYLVQALGHCGACHTPRGLAYQEKAYSETSSDYLTGALIDNWFAPELTGNTAAGLGRWTEEEIAAFLKTGHSGHTAAFGSMVAVIENSTQYLRQEDLDAVAHYLKSLPATGEKSSYNPRRTPAVIPAGMSRSEKPGAGIYSGFCAKCHRNEGSGKPPKFPPLSGSSIVLSENASSLIRLMLEGGKGPRTKTGPKPEKMPGYAERFTDREIAEVLTFIRNSWGNKAPPVTTRDVYLMREALNE
;
A
#
# COMPACT_ATOMS: atom_id res chain seq x y z
N MET A 1 59.57 75.34 -99.96
CA MET A 1 60.62 76.13 -99.30
C MET A 1 60.31 76.21 -97.82
N GLN A 2 61.30 75.89 -97.00
CA GLN A 2 61.50 76.25 -95.59
C GLN A 2 60.56 75.72 -94.48
N ARG A 3 61.26 75.28 -93.42
CA ARG A 3 60.83 74.66 -92.16
C ARG A 3 60.21 75.66 -91.18
N LEU A 4 59.48 75.14 -90.18
CA LEU A 4 59.44 75.51 -88.73
C LEU A 4 58.18 74.82 -88.14
N ASP A 5 58.20 73.77 -87.32
CA ASP A 5 58.79 73.46 -86.00
C ASP A 5 57.89 73.81 -84.78
N LEU A 6 57.51 72.75 -84.01
CA LEU A 6 57.16 72.64 -82.56
C LEU A 6 56.03 73.56 -81.98
N LYS A 7 55.10 73.19 -81.08
CA LYS A 7 54.99 72.25 -79.93
C LYS A 7 53.48 72.11 -79.59
N HIS A 8 52.88 70.92 -79.55
CA HIS A 8 52.62 70.10 -78.35
C HIS A 8 52.11 70.82 -77.07
N MET A 9 50.80 70.66 -76.79
CA MET A 9 50.27 70.60 -75.43
C MET A 9 49.20 69.49 -75.34
N LYS A 10 49.53 68.46 -74.56
CA LYS A 10 48.71 67.26 -74.30
C LYS A 10 47.55 67.58 -73.37
N SER A 11 46.34 67.16 -73.72
CA SER A 11 45.30 66.79 -72.75
C SER A 11 44.20 66.01 -73.46
N ARG A 12 44.19 64.68 -73.32
CA ARG A 12 42.97 63.86 -73.42
C ARG A 12 43.10 62.69 -72.45
N ARG A 13 42.51 62.84 -71.26
CA ARG A 13 42.10 61.70 -70.44
C ARG A 13 41.01 60.97 -71.21
N THR A 14 41.29 59.74 -71.64
CA THR A 14 40.32 58.91 -72.36
C THR A 14 39.42 58.16 -71.39
N VAL A 15 38.15 58.03 -71.79
CA VAL A 15 37.02 57.38 -71.10
C VAL A 15 37.31 55.92 -70.66
N SER A 16 38.40 55.33 -71.14
CA SER A 16 38.88 53.98 -70.82
C SER A 16 39.22 53.77 -69.33
N ASP A 17 39.79 54.78 -68.66
CA ASP A 17 40.24 54.64 -67.27
C ASP A 17 39.08 54.65 -66.26
N TRP A 18 37.93 55.20 -66.64
CA TRP A 18 36.74 55.26 -65.78
C TRP A 18 35.97 53.93 -65.77
N ILE A 19 35.92 53.24 -66.92
CA ILE A 19 35.20 51.97 -67.08
C ILE A 19 35.93 50.81 -66.37
N ILE A 20 37.27 50.77 -66.42
CA ILE A 20 38.06 49.72 -65.76
C ILE A 20 38.02 49.86 -64.23
N ARG A 21 37.97 51.09 -63.71
CA ARG A 21 37.95 51.35 -62.27
C ARG A 21 36.59 51.05 -61.64
N MET A 22 35.48 51.34 -62.33
CA MET A 22 34.15 50.95 -61.85
C MET A 22 33.99 49.44 -61.72
N GLY A 23 34.41 48.65 -62.71
CA GLY A 23 34.24 47.18 -62.69
C GLY A 23 35.05 46.45 -61.61
N LYS A 24 36.18 47.02 -61.17
CA LYS A 24 37.01 46.44 -60.09
C LYS A 24 36.43 46.73 -58.71
N GLU A 25 35.88 47.94 -58.50
CA GLU A 25 35.23 48.30 -57.24
C GLU A 25 33.86 47.64 -57.08
N THR A 26 33.08 47.46 -58.16
CA THR A 26 31.82 46.68 -58.07
C THR A 26 32.08 45.20 -57.75
N ARG A 27 33.14 44.59 -58.32
CA ARG A 27 33.50 43.20 -58.02
C ARG A 27 33.97 43.00 -56.58
N ILE A 28 34.74 43.94 -56.02
CA ILE A 28 35.19 43.87 -54.63
C ILE A 28 34.00 44.06 -53.66
N LEU A 29 33.10 45.00 -53.95
CA LEU A 29 31.88 45.21 -53.15
C LEU A 29 30.93 44.01 -53.22
N LEU A 30 30.70 43.41 -54.40
CA LEU A 30 29.86 42.21 -54.54
C LEU A 30 30.48 40.99 -53.84
N SER A 31 31.81 40.83 -53.89
CA SER A 31 32.50 39.72 -53.20
C SER A 31 32.46 39.88 -51.69
N ALA A 32 32.64 41.10 -51.18
CA ALA A 32 32.56 41.41 -49.76
C ALA A 32 31.14 41.26 -49.21
N VAL A 33 30.11 41.65 -49.99
CA VAL A 33 28.70 41.45 -49.62
C VAL A 33 28.34 39.96 -49.63
N LEU A 34 28.80 39.18 -50.60
CA LEU A 34 28.57 37.72 -50.63
C LEU A 34 29.29 36.96 -49.50
N LEU A 35 30.52 37.37 -49.13
CA LEU A 35 31.24 36.81 -47.99
C LEU A 35 30.61 37.21 -46.64
N ALA A 36 30.17 38.46 -46.51
CA ALA A 36 29.46 38.93 -45.31
C ALA A 36 28.08 38.26 -45.18
N MET A 37 27.32 38.13 -46.27
CA MET A 37 26.05 37.38 -46.27
C MET A 37 26.27 35.89 -46.00
N GLY A 38 27.31 35.28 -46.58
CA GLY A 38 27.67 33.88 -46.29
C GLY A 38 28.04 33.65 -44.82
N ALA A 39 28.85 34.53 -44.24
CA ALA A 39 29.25 34.46 -42.83
C ALA A 39 28.06 34.70 -41.88
N ILE A 40 27.20 35.68 -42.18
CA ILE A 40 25.98 35.95 -41.39
C ILE A 40 25.01 34.77 -41.48
N VAL A 41 24.84 34.16 -42.65
CA VAL A 41 23.97 32.98 -42.85
C VAL A 41 24.53 31.76 -42.13
N THR A 42 25.84 31.51 -42.15
CA THR A 42 26.44 30.39 -41.40
C THR A 42 26.36 30.59 -39.90
N ASP A 43 26.54 31.80 -39.39
CA ASP A 43 26.53 32.08 -37.95
C ASP A 43 25.11 32.06 -37.37
N THR A 44 24.10 32.53 -38.13
CA THR A 44 22.69 32.35 -37.76
C THR A 44 22.23 30.90 -37.86
N GLN A 45 22.64 30.15 -38.88
CA GLN A 45 22.30 28.72 -39.00
C GLN A 45 22.92 27.89 -37.85
N VAL A 46 24.17 28.17 -37.50
CA VAL A 46 24.85 27.50 -36.37
C VAL A 46 24.21 27.88 -35.04
N SER A 47 23.88 29.16 -34.82
CA SER A 47 23.21 29.64 -33.60
C SER A 47 21.79 29.09 -33.44
N ILE A 48 21.03 28.93 -34.53
CA ILE A 48 19.70 28.31 -34.50
C ILE A 48 19.81 26.81 -34.21
N ALA A 49 20.81 26.13 -34.78
CA ALA A 49 21.03 24.70 -34.53
C ALA A 49 21.49 24.40 -33.10
N THR A 50 22.38 25.22 -32.50
CA THR A 50 22.76 25.08 -31.08
C THR A 50 21.63 25.46 -30.13
N ALA A 51 20.83 26.48 -30.45
CA ALA A 51 19.64 26.82 -29.66
C ALA A 51 18.58 25.71 -29.72
N ALA A 52 18.35 25.10 -30.88
CA ALA A 52 17.43 23.97 -31.05
C ALA A 52 17.95 22.71 -30.35
N ALA A 53 19.25 22.42 -30.41
CA ALA A 53 19.88 21.32 -29.69
C ALA A 53 19.83 21.53 -28.17
N GLY A 54 20.00 22.76 -27.69
CA GLY A 54 19.85 23.13 -26.28
C GLY A 54 18.41 22.94 -25.77
N HIS A 55 17.41 23.37 -26.55
CA HIS A 55 15.99 23.16 -26.20
C HIS A 55 15.59 21.68 -26.26
N ALA A 56 16.12 20.91 -27.21
CA ALA A 56 15.87 19.48 -27.31
C ALA A 56 16.51 18.69 -26.14
N ALA A 57 17.73 19.05 -25.74
CA ALA A 57 18.40 18.46 -24.58
C ALA A 57 17.73 18.84 -23.26
N GLU A 58 17.25 20.08 -23.12
CA GLU A 58 16.51 20.52 -21.92
C GLU A 58 15.10 19.89 -21.86
N ALA A 59 14.43 19.72 -23.00
CA ALA A 59 13.15 19.01 -23.07
C ALA A 59 13.32 17.51 -22.77
N ALA A 60 14.36 16.86 -23.30
CA ALA A 60 14.68 15.47 -23.00
C ALA A 60 15.04 15.26 -21.53
N GLY A 61 15.83 16.17 -20.94
CA GLY A 61 16.16 16.12 -19.51
C GLY A 61 14.97 16.37 -18.58
N LYS A 62 14.01 17.23 -18.98
CA LYS A 62 12.74 17.41 -18.25
C LYS A 62 11.85 16.17 -18.35
N ASP A 63 11.78 15.52 -19.50
CA ASP A 63 10.97 14.31 -19.72
C ASP A 63 11.54 13.09 -18.97
N GLU A 64 12.86 12.91 -18.97
CA GLU A 64 13.56 11.89 -18.17
C GLU A 64 13.33 12.12 -16.66
N SER A 65 13.42 13.37 -16.19
CA SER A 65 13.14 13.70 -14.78
C SER A 65 11.69 13.46 -14.37
N ALA A 66 10.73 13.70 -15.28
CA ALA A 66 9.32 13.47 -15.04
C ALA A 66 9.00 11.97 -15.03
N PHE A 67 9.63 11.20 -15.92
CA PHE A 67 9.51 9.75 -15.96
C PHE A 67 10.09 9.09 -14.71
N ASP A 68 11.27 9.51 -14.26
CA ASP A 68 11.88 9.03 -13.02
C ASP A 68 11.01 9.34 -11.79
N ALA A 69 10.40 10.54 -11.76
CA ALA A 69 9.43 10.89 -10.73
C ALA A 69 8.18 9.99 -10.77
N LEU A 70 7.71 9.63 -11.97
CA LEU A 70 6.58 8.71 -12.15
C LEU A 70 6.91 7.29 -11.65
N VAL A 71 8.09 6.76 -11.99
CA VAL A 71 8.58 5.46 -11.52
C VAL A 71 8.77 5.47 -10.00
N THR A 72 9.33 6.55 -9.44
CA THR A 72 9.51 6.72 -7.99
C THR A 72 8.18 6.76 -7.26
N ARG A 73 7.19 7.48 -7.80
CA ARG A 73 5.82 7.48 -7.28
C ARG A 73 5.22 6.07 -7.33
N GLY A 74 5.39 5.36 -8.44
CA GLY A 74 4.92 3.98 -8.60
C GLY A 74 5.55 3.02 -7.58
N ALA A 75 6.84 3.17 -7.28
CA ALA A 75 7.52 2.38 -6.25
C ALA A 75 6.90 2.61 -4.86
N TYR A 76 6.60 3.85 -4.52
CA TYR A 76 5.91 4.21 -3.29
C TYR A 76 4.52 3.57 -3.23
N LEU A 77 3.72 3.74 -4.29
CA LEU A 77 2.37 3.18 -4.39
C LEU A 77 2.36 1.66 -4.29
N ALA A 78 3.30 0.96 -4.95
CA ALA A 78 3.40 -0.49 -4.90
C ALA A 78 3.75 -0.98 -3.48
N THR A 79 4.52 -0.19 -2.74
CA THR A 79 4.85 -0.48 -1.34
C THR A 79 3.62 -0.31 -0.46
N ILE A 80 2.95 0.85 -0.51
CA ILE A 80 1.83 1.14 0.39
C ILE A 80 0.55 0.37 0.05
N ALA A 81 0.42 -0.12 -1.20
CA ALA A 81 -0.63 -1.06 -1.60
C ALA A 81 -0.31 -2.53 -1.29
N ASP A 82 0.83 -2.78 -0.61
CA ASP A 82 1.31 -4.10 -0.20
C ASP A 82 1.49 -5.10 -1.34
N CYS A 83 1.88 -4.61 -2.53
CA CYS A 83 2.09 -5.49 -3.69
C CYS A 83 3.17 -6.53 -3.41
N THR A 84 4.24 -6.15 -2.70
CA THR A 84 5.33 -7.05 -2.33
C THR A 84 4.87 -8.13 -1.35
N GLY A 85 4.05 -7.77 -0.35
CA GLY A 85 3.55 -8.70 0.66
C GLY A 85 2.72 -9.84 0.06
N CYS A 86 1.98 -9.56 -1.02
CA CYS A 86 1.16 -10.57 -1.71
C CYS A 86 1.89 -11.27 -2.87
N HIS A 87 2.73 -10.56 -3.63
CA HIS A 87 3.39 -11.09 -4.83
C HIS A 87 4.82 -11.58 -4.60
N THR A 88 5.24 -11.75 -3.34
CA THR A 88 6.53 -12.36 -3.00
C THR A 88 6.29 -13.51 -2.02
N ALA A 89 6.74 -14.71 -2.37
CA ALA A 89 6.54 -15.89 -1.54
C ALA A 89 7.56 -15.97 -0.36
N GLY A 90 7.75 -14.87 0.35
CA GLY A 90 8.70 -14.73 1.46
C GLY A 90 10.11 -14.31 1.03
N ALA A 91 10.95 -14.00 2.02
CA ALA A 91 12.24 -13.32 1.82
C ALA A 91 13.29 -14.11 1.01
N ALA A 92 13.12 -15.44 0.89
CA ALA A 92 14.00 -16.30 0.09
C ALA A 92 13.63 -16.33 -1.40
N HIS A 93 12.54 -15.68 -1.79
CA HIS A 93 12.02 -15.70 -3.15
C HIS A 93 12.14 -14.33 -3.83
N PRO A 94 12.31 -14.27 -5.16
CA PRO A 94 12.46 -13.00 -5.86
C PRO A 94 11.25 -12.10 -5.64
N ALA A 95 11.51 -10.82 -5.36
CA ALA A 95 10.46 -9.82 -5.18
C ALA A 95 9.52 -9.81 -6.39
N PHE A 96 8.20 -9.80 -6.11
CA PHE A 96 7.14 -9.80 -7.12
C PHE A 96 7.06 -11.05 -8.02
N GLY A 97 7.87 -12.09 -7.76
CA GLY A 97 7.91 -13.33 -8.53
C GLY A 97 6.69 -14.25 -8.35
N GLY A 98 5.75 -13.89 -7.48
CA GLY A 98 4.56 -14.66 -7.16
C GLY A 98 4.83 -15.90 -6.30
N GLY A 99 3.83 -16.77 -6.20
CA GLY A 99 3.92 -18.07 -5.54
C GLY A 99 3.50 -18.07 -4.06
N LEU A 100 3.05 -16.94 -3.52
CA LEU A 100 2.54 -16.90 -2.15
C LEU A 100 1.23 -17.68 -2.09
N ALA A 101 1.15 -18.64 -1.18
CA ALA A 101 -0.07 -19.36 -0.86
C ALA A 101 -0.96 -18.49 0.03
N ILE A 102 -2.17 -18.20 -0.44
CA ILE A 102 -3.20 -17.47 0.27
C ILE A 102 -4.32 -18.45 0.58
N ASN A 103 -4.53 -18.69 1.88
CA ASN A 103 -5.61 -19.56 2.34
C ASN A 103 -6.96 -18.88 2.15
N SER A 104 -7.93 -19.64 1.67
CA SER A 104 -9.32 -19.20 1.58
C SER A 104 -10.25 -20.35 1.94
N PRO A 105 -11.51 -20.08 2.34
CA PRO A 105 -12.50 -21.13 2.57
C PRO A 105 -12.81 -21.99 1.33
N PHE A 106 -12.35 -21.57 0.15
CA PHE A 106 -12.56 -22.26 -1.12
C PHE A 106 -11.33 -23.06 -1.57
N GLY A 107 -10.25 -23.06 -0.77
CA GLY A 107 -8.96 -23.65 -1.11
C GLY A 107 -7.86 -22.61 -1.31
N THR A 108 -6.62 -23.07 -1.50
CA THR A 108 -5.44 -22.21 -1.60
C THR A 108 -5.37 -21.50 -2.96
N ILE A 109 -5.18 -20.18 -2.91
CA ILE A 109 -4.96 -19.32 -4.07
C ILE A 109 -3.49 -18.92 -4.10
N TYR A 110 -2.83 -19.04 -5.24
CA TYR A 110 -1.43 -18.65 -5.40
C TYR A 110 -1.30 -17.30 -6.11
N SER A 111 -0.44 -16.42 -5.60
CA SER A 111 -0.14 -15.15 -6.25
C SER A 111 0.67 -15.35 -7.54
N THR A 112 0.47 -14.46 -8.51
CA THR A 112 1.15 -14.52 -9.81
C THR A 112 2.47 -13.74 -9.82
N ASN A 113 3.35 -14.06 -10.76
CA ASN A 113 4.50 -13.22 -11.07
C ASN A 113 4.03 -11.93 -11.75
N ILE A 114 4.37 -10.77 -11.18
CA ILE A 114 4.02 -9.44 -11.71
C ILE A 114 5.25 -8.61 -12.09
N THR A 115 6.41 -9.26 -12.25
CA THR A 115 7.62 -8.62 -12.79
C THR A 115 7.46 -8.37 -14.30
N PRO A 116 8.30 -7.51 -14.92
CA PRO A 116 8.23 -7.24 -16.35
C PRO A 116 8.83 -8.35 -17.22
N ASP A 117 8.98 -9.57 -16.68
CA ASP A 117 9.38 -10.72 -17.49
C ASP A 117 8.31 -10.99 -18.58
N PRO A 118 8.71 -11.09 -19.87
CA PRO A 118 7.77 -11.17 -20.98
C PRO A 118 7.14 -12.55 -21.18
N GLU A 119 7.63 -13.59 -20.50
CA GLU A 119 7.12 -14.96 -20.65
C GLU A 119 6.25 -15.40 -19.48
N THR A 120 6.69 -15.09 -18.26
CA THR A 120 6.12 -15.58 -17.01
C THR A 120 5.51 -14.47 -16.15
N GLY A 121 5.85 -13.21 -16.42
CA GLY A 121 5.33 -12.03 -15.75
C GLY A 121 4.37 -11.19 -16.62
N ILE A 122 4.31 -9.89 -16.34
CA ILE A 122 3.46 -8.92 -17.04
C ILE A 122 4.19 -8.17 -18.15
N GLY A 123 5.40 -8.59 -18.55
CA GLY A 123 6.24 -7.86 -19.52
C GLY A 123 5.61 -7.61 -20.90
N ARG A 124 4.52 -8.30 -21.23
CA ARG A 124 3.74 -8.09 -22.47
C ARG A 124 2.42 -7.33 -22.25
N TYR A 125 2.09 -6.91 -21.04
CA TYR A 125 0.87 -6.14 -20.78
C TYR A 125 1.03 -4.75 -21.38
N SER A 126 -0.01 -4.22 -22.01
CA SER A 126 -0.12 -2.76 -22.19
C SER A 126 -0.55 -2.10 -20.88
N TYR A 127 -0.55 -0.76 -20.83
CA TYR A 127 -1.13 -0.04 -19.70
C TYR A 127 -2.61 -0.41 -19.51
N GLU A 128 -3.38 -0.54 -20.60
CA GLU A 128 -4.80 -0.89 -20.56
C GLU A 128 -5.00 -2.30 -20.00
N ASP A 129 -4.17 -3.27 -20.41
CA ASP A 129 -4.18 -4.62 -19.84
C ASP A 129 -3.86 -4.62 -18.35
N PHE A 130 -2.86 -3.84 -17.93
CA PHE A 130 -2.48 -3.69 -16.52
C PHE A 130 -3.60 -3.06 -15.70
N SER A 131 -4.11 -1.91 -16.14
CA SER A 131 -5.20 -1.20 -15.48
C SER A 131 -6.45 -2.08 -15.39
N ARG A 132 -6.79 -2.82 -16.45
CA ARG A 132 -7.93 -3.74 -16.48
C ARG A 132 -7.74 -4.94 -15.53
N ALA A 133 -6.51 -5.43 -15.36
CA ALA A 133 -6.22 -6.48 -14.39
C ALA A 133 -6.30 -5.96 -12.94
N VAL A 134 -5.64 -4.84 -12.65
CA VAL A 134 -5.51 -4.30 -11.28
C VAL A 134 -6.83 -3.71 -10.78
N ARG A 135 -7.56 -2.96 -11.62
CA ARG A 135 -8.78 -2.27 -11.21
C ARG A 135 -10.06 -2.99 -11.65
N GLY A 136 -10.01 -3.74 -12.74
CA GLY A 136 -11.17 -4.45 -13.29
C GLY A 136 -11.20 -5.94 -12.97
N GLY A 137 -10.15 -6.49 -12.37
CA GLY A 137 -10.10 -7.92 -12.05
C GLY A 137 -10.00 -8.85 -13.27
N ILE A 138 -9.63 -8.35 -14.45
CA ILE A 138 -9.58 -9.16 -15.68
C ILE A 138 -8.15 -9.18 -16.24
N ARG A 139 -7.55 -10.37 -16.28
CA ARG A 139 -6.21 -10.59 -16.84
C ARG A 139 -6.14 -10.29 -18.34
N LYS A 140 -4.91 -10.18 -18.85
CA LYS A 140 -4.65 -10.06 -20.29
C LYS A 140 -5.27 -11.21 -21.10
N ASP A 141 -5.25 -12.43 -20.58
CA ASP A 141 -5.86 -13.61 -21.21
C ASP A 141 -7.39 -13.69 -21.08
N GLY A 142 -8.04 -12.63 -20.57
CA GLY A 142 -9.50 -12.54 -20.41
C GLY A 142 -10.04 -13.29 -19.19
N LYS A 143 -9.19 -14.02 -18.43
CA LYS A 143 -9.64 -14.70 -17.21
C LYS A 143 -9.85 -13.71 -16.08
N TRP A 144 -10.94 -13.89 -15.35
CA TRP A 144 -11.21 -13.16 -14.13
C TRP A 144 -10.24 -13.57 -13.01
N LEU A 145 -9.86 -12.59 -12.21
CA LEU A 145 -9.10 -12.76 -10.98
C LEU A 145 -10.06 -13.13 -9.86
N TYR A 146 -9.63 -14.04 -8.99
CA TYR A 146 -10.31 -14.25 -7.73
C TYR A 146 -10.20 -12.98 -6.88
N PRO A 147 -11.25 -12.59 -6.13
CA PRO A 147 -11.24 -11.41 -5.26
C PRO A 147 -10.34 -11.56 -4.02
N ALA A 148 -9.41 -12.53 -4.02
CA ALA A 148 -8.22 -12.52 -3.18
C ALA A 148 -7.22 -11.44 -3.62
N MET A 149 -7.21 -11.09 -4.91
CA MET A 149 -6.64 -9.82 -5.35
C MET A 149 -7.66 -8.73 -5.00
N PRO A 150 -7.30 -7.69 -4.23
CA PRO A 150 -8.24 -6.65 -3.77
C PRO A 150 -8.60 -5.64 -4.88
N TYR A 151 -8.83 -6.14 -6.09
CA TYR A 151 -9.25 -5.34 -7.23
C TYR A 151 -10.57 -4.57 -6.96
N PRO A 152 -11.54 -5.07 -6.15
CA PRO A 152 -12.73 -4.29 -5.82
C PRO A 152 -12.43 -2.99 -5.06
N SER A 153 -11.36 -2.96 -4.25
CA SER A 153 -10.86 -1.73 -3.61
C SER A 153 -10.08 -0.88 -4.61
N PHE A 154 -9.27 -1.50 -5.46
CA PHE A 154 -8.49 -0.78 -6.47
C PHE A 154 -9.32 -0.12 -7.57
N THR A 155 -10.63 -0.40 -7.69
CA THR A 155 -11.53 0.39 -8.54
C THR A 155 -11.48 1.87 -8.18
N ALA A 156 -11.29 2.22 -6.91
CA ALA A 156 -11.22 3.60 -6.44
C ALA A 156 -9.89 4.30 -6.78
N MET A 157 -8.86 3.56 -7.21
CA MET A 157 -7.53 4.10 -7.55
C MET A 157 -7.59 5.04 -8.77
N SER A 158 -6.93 6.19 -8.64
CA SER A 158 -6.87 7.19 -9.72
C SER A 158 -6.12 6.67 -10.96
N ASP A 159 -6.37 7.28 -12.12
CA ASP A 159 -5.67 6.91 -13.35
C ASP A 159 -4.17 7.28 -13.30
N GLU A 160 -3.82 8.36 -12.60
CA GLU A 160 -2.43 8.79 -12.40
C GLU A 160 -1.65 7.77 -11.58
N ASP A 161 -2.25 7.28 -10.49
CA ASP A 161 -1.62 6.27 -9.63
C ASP A 161 -1.52 4.91 -10.34
N ALA A 162 -2.53 4.54 -11.14
CA ALA A 162 -2.47 3.35 -11.99
C ALA A 162 -1.33 3.43 -13.01
N ARG A 163 -1.12 4.58 -13.65
CA ARG A 163 0.00 4.81 -14.59
C ARG A 163 1.35 4.78 -13.88
N ALA A 164 1.45 5.38 -12.71
CA ALA A 164 2.68 5.36 -11.91
C ALA A 164 3.07 3.93 -11.51
N LEU A 165 2.11 3.13 -11.03
CA LEU A 165 2.32 1.71 -10.74
C LEU A 165 2.80 0.95 -11.98
N TYR A 166 2.14 1.14 -13.13
CA TYR A 166 2.55 0.50 -14.38
C TYR A 166 3.99 0.88 -14.77
N ALA A 167 4.33 2.17 -14.73
CA ALA A 167 5.69 2.64 -15.02
C ALA A 167 6.71 1.98 -14.08
N TYR A 168 6.41 1.90 -12.78
CA TYR A 168 7.27 1.21 -11.82
C TYR A 168 7.45 -0.28 -12.12
N PHE A 169 6.38 -1.02 -12.40
CA PHE A 169 6.54 -2.44 -12.71
C PHE A 169 7.28 -2.69 -14.02
N MET A 170 7.09 -1.83 -15.03
CA MET A 170 7.73 -2.01 -16.34
C MET A 170 9.19 -1.56 -16.38
N HIS A 171 9.56 -0.57 -15.54
CA HIS A 171 10.88 0.07 -15.63
C HIS A 171 11.67 0.10 -14.32
N GLY A 172 11.01 0.01 -13.17
CA GLY A 172 11.63 0.01 -11.84
C GLY A 172 11.82 -1.38 -11.22
N VAL A 173 11.14 -2.42 -11.73
CA VAL A 173 11.21 -3.80 -11.21
C VAL A 173 12.12 -4.66 -12.08
N LYS A 174 12.98 -5.47 -11.46
CA LYS A 174 13.82 -6.43 -12.19
C LYS A 174 12.98 -7.60 -12.71
N PRO A 175 13.14 -8.02 -13.97
CA PRO A 175 12.42 -9.17 -14.51
C PRO A 175 12.87 -10.45 -13.80
N VAL A 176 11.91 -11.31 -13.46
CA VAL A 176 12.15 -12.62 -12.89
C VAL A 176 11.42 -13.65 -13.74
N ARG A 177 12.16 -14.59 -14.32
CA ARG A 177 11.57 -15.72 -15.03
C ARG A 177 11.18 -16.82 -14.05
N HIS A 178 9.94 -16.79 -13.58
CA HIS A 178 9.40 -17.72 -12.60
C HIS A 178 7.91 -17.95 -12.85
N THR A 179 7.51 -19.22 -12.97
CA THR A 179 6.11 -19.62 -13.08
C THR A 179 5.64 -20.18 -11.74
N PRO A 180 4.87 -19.41 -10.94
CA PRO A 180 4.36 -19.91 -9.67
C PRO A 180 3.32 -21.00 -9.87
N SER A 181 3.06 -21.76 -8.80
CA SER A 181 1.96 -22.73 -8.73
C SER A 181 0.64 -22.11 -9.18
N GLN A 182 -0.15 -22.89 -9.93
CA GLN A 182 -1.47 -22.44 -10.36
C GLN A 182 -2.53 -22.74 -9.30
N THR A 183 -3.40 -21.77 -9.05
CA THR A 183 -4.61 -21.95 -8.25
C THR A 183 -5.51 -23.02 -8.86
N ARG A 184 -5.81 -24.08 -8.11
CA ARG A 184 -6.70 -25.19 -8.48
C ARG A 184 -7.78 -25.36 -7.39
N LEU A 185 -8.78 -24.47 -7.40
CA LEU A 185 -9.92 -24.60 -6.50
C LEU A 185 -10.80 -25.80 -6.91
N PRO A 186 -11.55 -26.44 -5.99
CA PRO A 186 -12.52 -27.45 -6.33
C PRO A 186 -13.72 -26.86 -7.07
N PHE A 187 -14.49 -27.70 -7.75
CA PHE A 187 -15.79 -27.30 -8.31
C PHE A 187 -16.74 -26.90 -7.16
N PRO A 188 -17.55 -25.83 -7.30
CA PRO A 188 -17.73 -24.98 -8.49
C PRO A 188 -16.76 -23.79 -8.60
N PHE A 189 -15.87 -23.57 -7.63
CA PHE A 189 -14.99 -22.40 -7.54
C PHE A 189 -13.88 -22.36 -8.60
N ASN A 190 -13.60 -23.47 -9.30
CA ASN A 190 -12.72 -23.48 -10.47
C ASN A 190 -13.30 -22.77 -11.70
N GLN A 191 -14.60 -22.50 -11.75
CA GLN A 191 -15.28 -21.90 -12.90
C GLN A 191 -15.06 -20.38 -12.95
N ARG A 192 -13.86 -19.93 -13.34
CA ARG A 192 -13.50 -18.49 -13.32
C ARG A 192 -14.46 -17.55 -14.08
N TRP A 193 -15.19 -18.03 -15.07
CA TRP A 193 -16.15 -17.20 -15.82
C TRP A 193 -17.32 -16.74 -14.96
N THR A 194 -17.66 -17.46 -13.88
CA THR A 194 -18.76 -17.09 -12.97
C THR A 194 -18.43 -15.83 -12.18
N LEU A 195 -17.14 -15.52 -12.00
CA LEU A 195 -16.67 -14.31 -11.32
C LEU A 195 -17.12 -13.03 -12.04
N LYS A 196 -17.42 -13.09 -13.35
CA LYS A 196 -18.06 -11.96 -14.05
C LYS A 196 -19.39 -11.55 -13.42
N PHE A 197 -20.21 -12.54 -13.04
CA PHE A 197 -21.52 -12.28 -12.44
C PHE A 197 -21.38 -11.86 -10.99
N TRP A 198 -20.42 -12.43 -10.28
CA TRP A 198 -20.07 -11.99 -8.93
C TRP A 198 -19.61 -10.52 -8.94
N ASP A 199 -18.73 -10.16 -9.87
CA ASP A 199 -18.23 -8.80 -10.06
C ASP A 199 -19.36 -7.81 -10.32
N LEU A 200 -20.22 -8.13 -11.30
CA LEU A 200 -21.39 -7.33 -11.64
C LEU A 200 -22.34 -7.08 -10.46
N ALA A 201 -22.44 -8.05 -9.55
CA ALA A 201 -23.35 -7.97 -8.41
C ALA A 201 -22.76 -7.23 -7.21
N PHE A 202 -21.43 -7.27 -7.01
CA PHE A 202 -20.82 -6.91 -5.73
C PHE A 202 -19.66 -5.91 -5.81
N VAL A 203 -19.21 -5.52 -7.00
CA VAL A 203 -18.08 -4.59 -7.15
C VAL A 203 -18.57 -3.22 -7.60
N GLU A 204 -18.19 -2.19 -6.85
CA GLU A 204 -18.43 -0.80 -7.23
C GLU A 204 -17.31 -0.29 -8.14
N HIS A 205 -17.57 -0.26 -9.45
CA HIS A 205 -16.63 0.25 -10.45
C HIS A 205 -16.61 1.79 -10.49
N LYS A 206 -16.22 2.43 -9.38
CA LYS A 206 -16.14 3.88 -9.24
C LYS A 206 -14.75 4.31 -8.82
N ARG A 207 -14.27 5.42 -9.39
CA ARG A 207 -13.05 6.09 -8.92
C ARG A 207 -13.35 6.82 -7.62
N PHE A 208 -12.32 7.04 -6.81
CA PHE A 208 -12.46 7.86 -5.62
C PHE A 208 -12.80 9.30 -6.01
N GLU A 209 -13.84 9.84 -5.40
CA GLU A 209 -14.26 11.22 -5.57
C GLU A 209 -14.08 11.97 -4.24
N PRO A 210 -13.20 12.99 -4.19
CA PRO A 210 -13.03 13.80 -2.99
C PRO A 210 -14.36 14.44 -2.57
N ARG A 211 -14.65 14.36 -1.27
CA ARG A 211 -15.82 14.98 -0.67
C ARG A 211 -15.59 16.46 -0.42
N ALA A 212 -16.47 17.30 -0.97
CA ALA A 212 -16.39 18.75 -0.82
C ALA A 212 -16.70 19.24 0.60
N ASP A 213 -17.44 18.47 1.39
CA ASP A 213 -17.75 18.75 2.80
C ASP A 213 -16.63 18.31 3.76
N ARG A 214 -15.51 17.83 3.23
CA ARG A 214 -14.37 17.31 3.98
C ARG A 214 -13.07 18.00 3.55
N GLY A 215 -12.14 18.16 4.49
CA GLY A 215 -10.82 18.74 4.21
C GLY A 215 -9.90 17.80 3.42
N GLU A 216 -8.82 18.34 2.87
CA GLU A 216 -7.85 17.59 2.07
C GLU A 216 -7.23 16.40 2.82
N LYS A 217 -6.86 16.59 4.10
CA LYS A 217 -6.32 15.53 4.96
C LYS A 217 -7.27 14.34 5.06
N TRP A 218 -8.57 14.62 5.22
CA TRP A 218 -9.60 13.59 5.30
C TRP A 218 -9.74 12.85 3.97
N ASN A 219 -9.83 13.59 2.86
CA ASN A 219 -9.95 12.99 1.52
C ASN A 219 -8.73 12.13 1.16
N ARG A 220 -7.53 12.57 1.54
CA ARG A 220 -6.30 11.79 1.37
C ARG A 220 -6.35 10.49 2.17
N GLY A 221 -6.77 10.55 3.43
CA GLY A 221 -6.92 9.38 4.29
C GLY A 221 -7.96 8.40 3.76
N ALA A 222 -9.12 8.91 3.35
CA ALA A 222 -10.19 8.13 2.75
C ALA A 222 -9.70 7.38 1.49
N TYR A 223 -9.02 8.08 0.58
CA TYR A 223 -8.43 7.48 -0.61
C TYR A 223 -7.44 6.36 -0.27
N LEU A 224 -6.54 6.60 0.68
CA LEU A 224 -5.54 5.61 1.09
C LEU A 224 -6.18 4.37 1.73
N VAL A 225 -7.19 4.54 2.57
CA VAL A 225 -7.84 3.42 3.28
C VAL A 225 -8.77 2.62 2.36
N GLN A 226 -9.54 3.30 1.50
CA GLN A 226 -10.54 2.68 0.62
C GLN A 226 -9.93 2.05 -0.64
N ALA A 227 -8.90 2.68 -1.21
CA ALA A 227 -8.30 2.24 -2.46
C ALA A 227 -7.00 1.47 -2.24
N LEU A 228 -5.87 2.18 -2.19
CA LEU A 228 -4.53 1.59 -2.24
C LEU A 228 -4.25 0.69 -1.04
N GLY A 229 -4.59 1.12 0.17
CA GLY A 229 -4.39 0.35 1.40
C GLY A 229 -5.42 -0.74 1.63
N HIS A 230 -6.49 -0.80 0.82
CA HIS A 230 -7.54 -1.84 0.82
C HIS A 230 -7.95 -2.33 2.21
N CYS A 231 -8.05 -1.43 3.19
CA CYS A 231 -8.21 -1.84 4.60
C CYS A 231 -9.50 -2.64 4.82
N GLY A 232 -10.54 -2.36 4.02
CA GLY A 232 -11.80 -3.11 3.97
C GLY A 232 -11.62 -4.60 3.64
N ALA A 233 -10.57 -4.96 2.91
CA ALA A 233 -10.31 -6.35 2.50
C ALA A 233 -10.06 -7.28 3.70
N CYS A 234 -9.62 -6.72 4.83
CA CYS A 234 -9.51 -7.47 6.08
C CYS A 234 -10.53 -7.01 7.12
N HIS A 235 -10.84 -5.71 7.17
CA HIS A 235 -11.59 -5.12 8.28
C HIS A 235 -13.09 -4.94 8.01
N THR A 236 -13.61 -5.28 6.83
CA THR A 236 -15.04 -5.23 6.53
C THR A 236 -15.64 -6.64 6.49
N PRO A 237 -16.79 -6.91 7.17
CA PRO A 237 -17.43 -8.23 7.17
C PRO A 237 -17.70 -8.76 5.76
N ARG A 238 -17.73 -10.10 5.65
CA ARG A 238 -18.05 -10.79 4.40
C ARG A 238 -19.53 -11.13 4.30
N GLY A 239 -20.10 -10.93 3.11
CA GLY A 239 -21.48 -11.29 2.78
C GLY A 239 -21.64 -12.78 2.43
N LEU A 240 -22.84 -13.16 2.01
CA LEU A 240 -23.17 -14.56 1.68
C LEU A 240 -22.34 -15.12 0.50
N ALA A 241 -21.94 -14.28 -0.45
CA ALA A 241 -21.07 -14.67 -1.56
C ALA A 241 -19.59 -14.36 -1.27
N TYR A 242 -19.25 -14.21 0.02
CA TYR A 242 -17.92 -13.88 0.51
C TYR A 242 -17.34 -12.53 0.01
N GLN A 243 -18.21 -11.66 -0.51
CA GLN A 243 -17.87 -10.29 -0.89
C GLN A 243 -17.72 -9.37 0.32
N GLU A 244 -16.97 -8.27 0.17
CA GLU A 244 -16.98 -7.21 1.19
C GLU A 244 -18.36 -6.57 1.23
N LYS A 245 -18.93 -6.39 2.42
CA LYS A 245 -20.24 -5.75 2.55
C LYS A 245 -20.21 -4.24 2.25
N ALA A 246 -19.02 -3.63 2.23
CA ALA A 246 -18.85 -2.19 2.06
C ALA A 246 -17.42 -1.83 1.61
N TYR A 247 -17.31 -0.77 0.79
CA TYR A 247 -16.03 -0.25 0.29
C TYR A 247 -15.73 1.19 0.73
N SER A 248 -16.66 1.88 1.41
CA SER A 248 -16.51 3.26 1.89
C SER A 248 -17.34 3.53 3.15
N GLU A 249 -17.11 4.69 3.78
CA GLU A 249 -17.79 5.11 5.03
C GLU A 249 -19.29 5.40 4.88
N THR A 250 -19.82 5.31 3.67
CA THR A 250 -21.26 5.50 3.40
C THR A 250 -22.11 4.34 3.92
N SER A 251 -21.49 3.19 4.18
CA SER A 251 -22.15 2.01 4.74
C SER A 251 -21.78 1.80 6.21
N SER A 252 -22.76 1.41 7.01
CA SER A 252 -22.56 1.05 8.42
C SER A 252 -21.77 -0.24 8.64
N ASP A 253 -21.56 -1.05 7.60
CA ASP A 253 -20.76 -2.28 7.67
C ASP A 253 -19.25 -2.01 7.48
N TYR A 254 -18.88 -0.83 6.98
CA TYR A 254 -17.52 -0.53 6.60
C TYR A 254 -16.57 -0.51 7.80
N LEU A 255 -15.49 -1.30 7.70
CA LEU A 255 -14.44 -1.43 8.72
C LEU A 255 -14.94 -1.87 10.11
N THR A 256 -16.03 -2.63 10.16
CA THR A 256 -16.67 -3.12 11.40
C THR A 256 -16.10 -4.44 11.96
N GLY A 257 -15.00 -4.91 11.37
CA GLY A 257 -14.28 -6.13 11.74
C GLY A 257 -14.73 -7.36 10.95
N ALA A 258 -13.81 -8.29 10.68
CA ALA A 258 -14.13 -9.52 9.95
C ALA A 258 -13.24 -10.69 10.36
N LEU A 259 -13.76 -11.90 10.19
CA LEU A 259 -12.98 -13.13 10.31
C LEU A 259 -12.40 -13.49 8.93
N ILE A 260 -11.07 -13.48 8.81
CA ILE A 260 -10.33 -13.80 7.59
C ILE A 260 -9.17 -14.72 7.98
N ASP A 261 -9.04 -15.87 7.31
CA ASP A 261 -7.98 -16.85 7.59
C ASP A 261 -7.88 -17.22 9.09
N ASN A 262 -9.02 -17.45 9.73
CA ASN A 262 -9.14 -17.72 11.18
C ASN A 262 -8.57 -16.64 12.11
N TRP A 263 -8.18 -15.49 11.57
CA TRP A 263 -7.89 -14.26 12.30
C TRP A 263 -9.10 -13.35 12.29
N PHE A 264 -9.48 -12.85 13.46
CA PHE A 264 -10.43 -11.75 13.53
C PHE A 264 -9.67 -10.42 13.41
N ALA A 265 -9.84 -9.76 12.27
CA ALA A 265 -9.43 -8.38 12.07
C ALA A 265 -10.38 -7.48 12.87
N PRO A 266 -9.87 -6.76 13.90
CA PRO A 266 -10.71 -5.93 14.77
C PRO A 266 -11.34 -4.79 13.98
N GLU A 267 -12.42 -4.20 14.46
CA GLU A 267 -12.97 -3.03 13.77
C GLU A 267 -12.05 -1.82 13.87
N LEU A 268 -12.12 -0.93 12.88
CA LEU A 268 -11.34 0.31 12.83
C LEU A 268 -12.21 1.56 13.06
N THR A 269 -13.45 1.37 13.51
CA THR A 269 -14.42 2.46 13.69
C THR A 269 -14.22 3.22 15.01
N GLY A 270 -15.02 4.25 15.25
CA GLY A 270 -15.03 5.03 16.49
C GLY A 270 -15.53 4.29 17.74
N ASN A 271 -15.84 2.98 17.65
CA ASN A 271 -16.28 2.18 18.78
C ASN A 271 -15.28 2.25 19.94
N THR A 272 -15.78 2.51 21.16
CA THR A 272 -14.89 2.75 22.28
C THR A 272 -14.34 1.45 22.85
N ALA A 273 -15.01 0.32 22.70
CA ALA A 273 -14.61 -0.98 23.27
C ALA A 273 -13.64 -1.74 22.37
N ALA A 274 -14.07 -2.10 21.17
CA ALA A 274 -13.38 -2.97 20.23
C ALA A 274 -12.73 -2.22 19.05
N GLY A 275 -13.07 -0.93 18.86
CA GLY A 275 -12.53 -0.09 17.80
C GLY A 275 -11.45 0.89 18.25
N LEU A 276 -11.30 1.96 17.48
CA LEU A 276 -10.30 3.02 17.65
C LEU A 276 -10.85 4.22 18.45
N GLY A 277 -12.03 4.11 19.06
CA GLY A 277 -12.66 5.22 19.80
C GLY A 277 -11.78 5.78 20.92
N ARG A 278 -11.04 4.92 21.63
CA ARG A 278 -10.11 5.30 22.72
C ARG A 278 -8.71 5.70 22.26
N TRP A 279 -8.41 5.57 20.97
CA TRP A 279 -7.09 5.86 20.41
C TRP A 279 -7.01 7.33 19.99
N THR A 280 -5.83 7.91 20.08
CA THR A 280 -5.52 9.20 19.45
C THR A 280 -5.11 9.02 17.98
N GLU A 281 -5.13 10.08 17.17
CA GLU A 281 -4.62 10.01 15.79
C GLU A 281 -3.13 9.62 15.80
N GLU A 282 -2.37 10.15 16.74
CA GLU A 282 -0.94 9.91 16.90
C GLU A 282 -0.65 8.44 17.23
N GLU A 283 -1.47 7.81 18.08
CA GLU A 283 -1.33 6.38 18.40
C GLU A 283 -1.66 5.48 17.21
N ILE A 284 -2.63 5.87 16.37
CA ILE A 284 -2.95 5.14 15.14
C ILE A 284 -1.78 5.24 14.16
N ALA A 285 -1.26 6.45 13.93
CA ALA A 285 -0.10 6.67 13.08
C ALA A 285 1.14 5.89 13.60
N ALA A 286 1.38 5.91 14.91
CA ALA A 286 2.48 5.16 15.52
C ALA A 286 2.32 3.64 15.36
N PHE A 287 1.10 3.12 15.49
CA PHE A 287 0.81 1.70 15.26
C PHE A 287 1.03 1.31 13.81
N LEU A 288 0.54 2.08 12.84
CA LEU A 288 0.77 1.79 11.42
C LEU A 288 2.26 1.86 11.05
N LYS A 289 3.03 2.71 11.73
CA LYS A 289 4.47 2.88 11.49
C LYS A 289 5.34 1.79 12.13
N THR A 290 4.95 1.29 13.30
CA THR A 290 5.83 0.44 14.14
C THR A 290 5.21 -0.89 14.56
N GLY A 291 3.91 -1.04 14.37
CA GLY A 291 3.09 -2.14 14.84
C GLY A 291 2.83 -2.18 16.34
N HIS A 292 3.13 -1.10 17.05
CA HIS A 292 2.96 -1.02 18.49
C HIS A 292 2.29 0.31 18.86
N SER A 293 1.40 0.27 19.84
CA SER A 293 0.81 1.45 20.48
C SER A 293 0.75 1.27 22.00
N GLY A 294 0.25 2.29 22.70
CA GLY A 294 -0.09 2.16 24.11
C GLY A 294 -1.23 1.17 24.40
N HIS A 295 -1.99 0.77 23.37
CA HIS A 295 -3.20 -0.05 23.50
C HIS A 295 -3.00 -1.51 23.07
N THR A 296 -2.16 -1.78 22.09
CA THR A 296 -1.92 -3.14 21.57
C THR A 296 -0.65 -3.22 20.72
N ALA A 297 -0.33 -4.43 20.26
CA ALA A 297 0.68 -4.71 19.24
C ALA A 297 0.05 -5.51 18.10
N ALA A 298 0.62 -5.39 16.90
CA ALA A 298 0.17 -6.15 15.74
C ALA A 298 0.50 -7.65 15.88
N PHE A 299 -0.36 -8.47 15.29
CA PHE A 299 -0.27 -9.93 15.28
C PHE A 299 -0.88 -10.47 13.97
N GLY A 300 -0.69 -11.76 13.72
CA GLY A 300 -1.25 -12.42 12.53
C GLY A 300 -0.79 -11.75 11.23
N SER A 301 -1.69 -11.69 10.25
CA SER A 301 -1.43 -11.07 8.94
C SER A 301 -1.06 -9.59 9.01
N MET A 302 -1.52 -8.86 10.04
CA MET A 302 -1.19 -7.44 10.21
C MET A 302 0.31 -7.20 10.43
N VAL A 303 1.04 -8.20 10.96
CA VAL A 303 2.51 -8.14 11.06
C VAL A 303 3.14 -7.97 9.68
N ALA A 304 2.72 -8.76 8.71
CA ALA A 304 3.22 -8.68 7.34
C ALA A 304 2.83 -7.36 6.67
N VAL A 305 1.60 -6.88 6.89
CA VAL A 305 1.15 -5.57 6.38
C VAL A 305 2.05 -4.44 6.89
N ILE A 306 2.43 -4.47 8.17
CA ILE A 306 3.34 -3.47 8.74
C ILE A 306 4.76 -3.65 8.20
N GLU A 307 5.25 -4.88 8.17
CA GLU A 307 6.62 -5.17 7.72
C GLU A 307 6.85 -4.82 6.25
N ASN A 308 5.85 -5.01 5.39
CA ASN A 308 5.97 -4.87 3.94
C ASN A 308 5.37 -3.56 3.39
N SER A 309 4.45 -2.91 4.11
CA SER A 309 3.70 -1.75 3.60
C SER A 309 3.64 -0.56 4.58
N THR A 310 2.85 -0.63 5.65
CA THR A 310 2.42 0.61 6.35
C THR A 310 3.55 1.34 7.06
N GLN A 311 4.63 0.65 7.44
CA GLN A 311 5.81 1.31 8.02
C GLN A 311 6.53 2.27 7.05
N TYR A 312 6.27 2.13 5.76
CA TYR A 312 6.86 2.95 4.69
C TYR A 312 5.97 4.11 4.25
N LEU A 313 4.75 4.23 4.81
CA LEU A 313 3.92 5.41 4.59
C LEU A 313 4.68 6.67 5.02
N ARG A 314 4.58 7.70 4.19
CA ARG A 314 5.07 9.04 4.53
C ARG A 314 4.27 9.56 5.74
N GLN A 315 4.88 10.43 6.55
CA GLN A 315 4.22 10.90 7.78
C GLN A 315 2.87 11.59 7.48
N GLU A 316 2.81 12.40 6.43
CA GLU A 316 1.56 13.02 5.95
C GLU A 316 0.46 11.99 5.63
N ASP A 317 0.83 10.84 5.07
CA ASP A 317 -0.10 9.77 4.70
C ASP A 317 -0.53 8.97 5.94
N LEU A 318 0.38 8.72 6.91
CA LEU A 318 0.03 8.14 8.22
C LEU A 318 -0.97 9.03 8.96
N ASP A 319 -0.72 10.33 9.01
CA ASP A 319 -1.58 11.29 9.69
C ASP A 319 -2.94 11.40 8.99
N ALA A 320 -2.97 11.35 7.65
CA ALA A 320 -4.21 11.35 6.88
C ALA A 320 -5.05 10.09 7.13
N VAL A 321 -4.42 8.91 7.10
CA VAL A 321 -5.08 7.63 7.43
C VAL A 321 -5.64 7.67 8.85
N ALA A 322 -4.84 8.10 9.83
CA ALA A 322 -5.27 8.22 11.21
C ALA A 322 -6.47 9.16 11.37
N HIS A 323 -6.41 10.33 10.73
CA HIS A 323 -7.49 11.31 10.74
C HIS A 323 -8.80 10.77 10.14
N TYR A 324 -8.70 10.08 9.01
CA TYR A 324 -9.87 9.44 8.38
C TYR A 324 -10.46 8.35 9.28
N LEU A 325 -9.65 7.43 9.80
CA LEU A 325 -10.14 6.35 10.66
C LEU A 325 -10.80 6.89 11.95
N LYS A 326 -10.23 7.94 12.56
CA LYS A 326 -10.84 8.60 13.73
C LYS A 326 -12.17 9.27 13.46
N SER A 327 -12.44 9.64 12.20
CA SER A 327 -13.70 10.27 11.81
C SER A 327 -14.87 9.29 11.65
N LEU A 328 -14.58 7.97 11.61
CA LEU A 328 -15.60 6.96 11.38
C LEU A 328 -16.54 6.84 12.60
N PRO A 329 -17.87 6.71 12.37
CA PRO A 329 -18.82 6.61 13.45
C PRO A 329 -18.60 5.34 14.27
N ALA A 330 -18.95 5.36 15.55
CA ALA A 330 -18.95 4.17 16.37
C ALA A 330 -20.05 3.19 15.92
N THR A 331 -19.73 1.90 15.92
CA THR A 331 -20.72 0.82 15.83
C THR A 331 -21.33 0.53 17.20
N GLY A 332 -22.35 -0.32 17.25
CA GLY A 332 -22.97 -0.75 18.51
C GLY A 332 -22.00 -1.47 19.43
N GLU A 333 -22.10 -1.21 20.74
CA GLU A 333 -21.23 -1.82 21.75
C GLU A 333 -21.84 -3.10 22.33
N LYS A 334 -21.21 -4.26 22.05
CA LYS A 334 -21.50 -5.54 22.76
C LYS A 334 -20.52 -5.81 23.92
N SER A 335 -19.38 -5.15 23.90
CA SER A 335 -18.36 -5.19 24.93
C SER A 335 -18.13 -3.79 25.50
N SER A 336 -17.53 -3.71 26.68
CA SER A 336 -17.18 -2.42 27.27
C SER A 336 -15.92 -2.51 28.13
N TYR A 337 -15.32 -1.35 28.38
CA TYR A 337 -14.18 -1.19 29.26
C TYR A 337 -14.44 -0.10 30.27
N ASN A 338 -14.18 -0.38 31.54
CA ASN A 338 -14.24 0.62 32.59
C ASN A 338 -12.89 0.71 33.31
N PRO A 339 -12.06 1.74 33.03
CA PRO A 339 -10.75 1.89 33.65
C PRO A 339 -10.81 2.12 35.16
N ARG A 340 -11.97 2.53 35.71
CA ARG A 340 -12.17 2.73 37.16
C ARG A 340 -12.47 1.42 37.91
N ARG A 341 -12.72 0.32 37.20
CA ARG A 341 -13.02 -1.01 37.78
C ARG A 341 -11.79 -1.93 37.85
N THR A 342 -10.58 -1.41 37.69
CA THR A 342 -9.35 -2.14 38.06
C THR A 342 -9.32 -2.27 39.59
N PRO A 343 -9.55 -3.46 40.19
CA PRO A 343 -9.28 -3.58 41.61
C PRO A 343 -7.78 -3.40 41.81
N ALA A 344 -7.39 -2.54 42.75
CA ALA A 344 -6.07 -2.63 43.33
C ALA A 344 -5.94 -4.02 43.96
N VAL A 345 -5.08 -4.86 43.38
CA VAL A 345 -4.55 -6.10 43.98
C VAL A 345 -5.59 -7.23 44.09
N ILE A 346 -5.29 -8.41 43.53
CA ILE A 346 -5.87 -9.65 44.07
C ILE A 346 -5.35 -9.73 45.51
N PRO A 347 -6.17 -9.52 46.58
CA PRO A 347 -5.64 -9.47 47.93
C PRO A 347 -4.95 -10.81 48.22
N ALA A 348 -3.66 -10.74 48.52
CA ALA A 348 -2.90 -11.90 48.96
C ALA A 348 -3.62 -12.50 50.18
N GLY A 349 -4.19 -13.70 50.00
CA GLY A 349 -4.86 -14.43 51.08
C GLY A 349 -6.37 -14.67 50.95
N MET A 350 -7.04 -14.29 49.85
CA MET A 350 -8.46 -14.61 49.70
C MET A 350 -8.69 -16.04 49.16
N SER A 351 -8.74 -17.00 50.09
CA SER A 351 -9.36 -18.32 49.89
C SER A 351 -10.87 -18.17 49.73
N ARG A 352 -11.38 -18.04 48.50
CA ARG A 352 -12.78 -18.33 48.09
C ARG A 352 -12.89 -18.26 46.57
N SER A 353 -12.93 -19.44 45.93
CA SER A 353 -13.18 -19.66 44.50
C SER A 353 -12.37 -18.73 43.58
N GLU A 354 -11.10 -19.09 43.31
CA GLU A 354 -10.39 -18.50 42.17
C GLU A 354 -11.31 -18.56 40.95
N LYS A 355 -11.53 -17.41 40.29
CA LYS A 355 -12.24 -17.40 39.01
C LYS A 355 -11.54 -18.42 38.10
N PRO A 356 -12.27 -19.32 37.41
CA PRO A 356 -11.66 -20.25 36.47
C PRO A 356 -10.70 -19.50 35.52
N GLY A 357 -9.49 -20.03 35.36
CA GLY A 357 -8.42 -19.42 34.55
C GLY A 357 -7.50 -18.42 35.26
N ALA A 358 -7.82 -17.94 36.47
CA ALA A 358 -6.99 -16.97 37.19
C ALA A 358 -5.60 -17.55 37.58
N GLY A 359 -5.57 -18.79 38.09
CA GLY A 359 -4.31 -19.47 38.43
C GLY A 359 -3.40 -19.69 37.22
N ILE A 360 -4.00 -20.02 36.05
CA ILE A 360 -3.26 -20.13 34.78
C ILE A 360 -2.66 -18.78 34.40
N TYR A 361 -3.45 -17.71 34.47
CA TYR A 361 -2.96 -16.36 34.16
C TYR A 361 -1.77 -15.97 35.04
N SER A 362 -1.89 -16.14 36.36
CA SER A 362 -0.85 -15.80 37.32
C SER A 362 0.42 -16.65 37.12
N GLY A 363 0.28 -17.93 36.80
CA GLY A 363 1.41 -18.85 36.61
C GLY A 363 2.15 -18.64 35.28
N PHE A 364 1.45 -18.26 34.20
CA PHE A 364 2.01 -18.32 32.84
C PHE A 364 2.03 -16.99 32.10
N CYS A 365 1.09 -16.09 32.37
CA CYS A 365 0.87 -14.88 31.57
C CYS A 365 1.39 -13.62 32.27
N ALA A 366 1.21 -13.53 33.59
CA ALA A 366 1.47 -12.33 34.39
C ALA A 366 2.94 -11.88 34.38
N LYS A 367 3.89 -12.77 34.10
CA LYS A 367 5.31 -12.41 33.96
C LYS A 367 5.54 -11.34 32.89
N CYS A 368 4.77 -11.38 31.80
CA CYS A 368 4.86 -10.43 30.70
C CYS A 368 3.71 -9.42 30.73
N HIS A 369 2.48 -9.88 30.99
CA HIS A 369 1.26 -9.05 30.95
C HIS A 369 0.91 -8.36 32.28
N ARG A 370 1.69 -8.61 33.34
CA ARG A 370 1.49 -8.11 34.72
C ARG A 370 0.22 -8.64 35.39
N ASN A 371 0.15 -8.57 36.71
CA ASN A 371 -1.02 -9.07 37.45
C ASN A 371 -2.28 -8.25 37.15
N GLU A 372 -2.09 -6.97 36.82
CA GLU A 372 -3.14 -6.01 36.51
C GLU A 372 -3.48 -5.97 35.01
N GLY A 373 -2.89 -6.85 34.19
CA GLY A 373 -3.13 -6.88 32.74
C GLY A 373 -2.60 -5.64 32.01
N SER A 374 -1.79 -4.80 32.66
CA SER A 374 -1.26 -3.55 32.10
C SER A 374 -0.09 -3.74 31.14
N GLY A 375 0.49 -4.94 31.09
CA GLY A 375 1.64 -5.24 30.24
C GLY A 375 2.89 -4.42 30.59
N LYS A 376 3.75 -4.25 29.60
CA LYS A 376 4.91 -3.34 29.65
C LYS A 376 5.06 -2.69 28.27
N PRO A 377 4.19 -1.74 27.91
CA PRO A 377 4.25 -1.10 26.59
C PRO A 377 5.61 -0.40 26.36
N PRO A 378 6.11 -0.36 25.11
CA PRO A 378 5.55 -1.01 23.92
C PRO A 378 5.95 -2.49 23.80
N LYS A 379 6.72 -3.03 24.76
CA LYS A 379 7.31 -4.37 24.70
C LYS A 379 6.28 -5.51 24.83
N PHE A 380 5.40 -5.41 25.82
CA PHE A 380 4.28 -6.33 26.03
C PHE A 380 2.99 -5.53 26.09
N PRO A 381 2.01 -5.76 25.19
CA PRO A 381 0.81 -4.95 25.13
C PRO A 381 -0.05 -5.15 26.38
N PRO A 382 -0.84 -4.13 26.78
CA PRO A 382 -1.83 -4.31 27.81
C PRO A 382 -2.94 -5.25 27.32
N LEU A 383 -3.48 -6.04 28.24
CA LEU A 383 -4.71 -6.82 28.07
C LEU A 383 -5.92 -6.05 28.63
N SER A 384 -5.70 -5.19 29.62
CA SER A 384 -6.71 -4.25 30.13
C SER A 384 -7.06 -3.23 29.06
N GLY A 385 -8.33 -3.13 28.67
CA GLY A 385 -8.78 -2.14 27.68
C GLY A 385 -8.26 -2.38 26.25
N SER A 386 -7.68 -3.54 25.96
CA SER A 386 -7.23 -3.87 24.60
C SER A 386 -8.44 -4.11 23.70
N SER A 387 -8.46 -3.47 22.53
CA SER A 387 -9.49 -3.70 21.51
C SER A 387 -9.57 -5.17 21.06
N ILE A 388 -8.43 -5.87 21.09
CA ILE A 388 -8.35 -7.30 20.72
C ILE A 388 -9.01 -8.16 21.79
N VAL A 389 -8.78 -7.84 23.07
CA VAL A 389 -9.44 -8.52 24.20
C VAL A 389 -10.94 -8.25 24.20
N LEU A 390 -11.36 -7.06 23.80
CA LEU A 390 -12.76 -6.62 23.83
C LEU A 390 -13.52 -6.90 22.53
N SER A 391 -12.85 -7.37 21.48
CA SER A 391 -13.49 -7.74 20.22
C SER A 391 -14.59 -8.78 20.45
N GLU A 392 -15.71 -8.64 19.73
CA GLU A 392 -16.84 -9.56 19.86
C GLU A 392 -16.40 -11.00 19.60
N ASN A 393 -15.66 -11.22 18.52
CA ASN A 393 -15.12 -12.50 18.14
C ASN A 393 -13.73 -12.70 18.77
N ALA A 394 -13.56 -13.78 19.53
CA ALA A 394 -12.33 -14.11 20.25
C ALA A 394 -11.31 -14.93 19.42
N SER A 395 -11.57 -15.20 18.14
CA SER A 395 -10.74 -16.08 17.30
C SER A 395 -9.25 -15.72 17.33
N SER A 396 -8.91 -14.43 17.20
CA SER A 396 -7.52 -13.97 17.28
C SER A 396 -6.87 -14.24 18.63
N LEU A 397 -7.61 -14.09 19.74
CA LEU A 397 -7.09 -14.39 21.09
C LEU A 397 -6.86 -15.89 21.27
N ILE A 398 -7.80 -16.71 20.77
CA ILE A 398 -7.71 -18.17 20.83
C ILE A 398 -6.50 -18.63 20.02
N ARG A 399 -6.36 -18.17 18.78
CA ARG A 399 -5.23 -18.51 17.91
C ARG A 399 -3.90 -18.06 18.51
N LEU A 400 -3.81 -16.84 19.06
CA LEU A 400 -2.62 -16.37 19.79
C LEU A 400 -2.27 -17.26 20.98
N MET A 401 -3.26 -17.79 21.71
CA MET A 401 -3.01 -18.73 22.79
C MET A 401 -2.53 -20.10 22.28
N LEU A 402 -3.03 -20.56 21.14
CA LEU A 402 -2.65 -21.85 20.56
C LEU A 402 -1.24 -21.79 19.95
N GLU A 403 -1.02 -20.90 18.98
CA GLU A 403 0.21 -20.83 18.16
C GLU A 403 1.28 -19.90 18.76
N GLY A 404 0.87 -18.98 19.64
CA GLY A 404 1.71 -17.87 20.06
C GLY A 404 1.69 -16.75 19.01
N GLY A 405 2.66 -15.84 19.13
CA GLY A 405 2.76 -14.72 18.20
C GLY A 405 4.10 -14.02 18.29
N LYS A 406 4.37 -13.14 17.32
CA LYS A 406 5.56 -12.32 17.29
C LYS A 406 5.21 -10.95 16.73
N GLY A 407 5.66 -9.89 17.41
CA GLY A 407 5.50 -8.52 16.92
C GLY A 407 6.29 -8.26 15.63
N PRO A 408 5.97 -7.18 14.89
CA PRO A 408 6.64 -6.86 13.62
C PRO A 408 8.03 -6.29 13.82
N ARG A 409 8.92 -6.61 12.88
CA ARG A 409 10.25 -6.04 12.73
C ARG A 409 10.17 -4.79 11.84
N THR A 410 10.20 -3.63 12.47
CA THR A 410 10.15 -2.35 11.76
C THR A 410 11.46 -1.57 11.86
N LYS A 411 11.64 -0.57 11.00
CA LYS A 411 12.85 0.27 10.96
C LYS A 411 13.07 1.08 12.25
N THR A 412 11.98 1.58 12.84
CA THR A 412 12.02 2.51 13.98
C THR A 412 11.24 2.03 15.20
N GLY A 413 10.58 0.88 15.12
CA GLY A 413 9.81 0.32 16.23
C GLY A 413 10.66 -0.50 17.22
N PRO A 414 10.03 -0.97 18.31
CA PRO A 414 10.70 -1.83 19.27
C PRO A 414 11.10 -3.17 18.64
N LYS A 415 12.06 -3.85 19.28
CA LYS A 415 12.44 -5.20 18.85
C LYS A 415 11.25 -6.16 19.01
N PRO A 416 10.99 -7.04 18.02
CA PRO A 416 9.98 -8.07 18.11
C PRO A 416 10.14 -8.94 19.36
N GLU A 417 9.07 -9.06 20.15
CA GLU A 417 8.99 -10.01 21.25
C GLU A 417 8.10 -11.20 20.84
N LYS A 418 8.45 -12.38 21.34
CA LYS A 418 7.70 -13.62 21.07
C LYS A 418 6.76 -13.92 22.24
N MET A 419 5.48 -14.10 21.95
CA MET A 419 4.52 -14.73 22.84
C MET A 419 4.53 -16.24 22.57
N PRO A 420 4.75 -17.09 23.60
CA PRO A 420 4.71 -18.53 23.42
C PRO A 420 3.30 -19.01 23.08
N GLY A 421 3.21 -20.07 22.27
CA GLY A 421 1.99 -20.83 22.08
C GLY A 421 1.81 -21.86 23.19
N TYR A 422 0.56 -22.17 23.50
CA TYR A 422 0.15 -23.05 24.59
C TYR A 422 -0.71 -24.22 24.12
N ALA A 423 -0.79 -24.47 22.81
CA ALA A 423 -1.56 -25.57 22.23
C ALA A 423 -1.24 -26.93 22.89
N GLU A 424 0.02 -27.24 23.15
CA GLU A 424 0.42 -28.51 23.76
C GLU A 424 0.38 -28.50 25.29
N ARG A 425 0.27 -27.32 25.90
CA ARG A 425 0.39 -27.14 27.35
C ARG A 425 -0.95 -27.14 28.08
N PHE A 426 -2.00 -26.65 27.42
CA PHE A 426 -3.32 -26.50 28.02
C PHE A 426 -4.38 -27.19 27.17
N THR A 427 -5.37 -27.75 27.86
CA THR A 427 -6.60 -28.26 27.25
C THR A 427 -7.45 -27.11 26.70
N ASP A 428 -8.43 -27.44 25.85
CA ASP A 428 -9.39 -26.47 25.31
C ASP A 428 -10.15 -25.73 26.41
N ARG A 429 -10.48 -26.46 27.48
CA ARG A 429 -11.17 -25.92 28.64
C ARG A 429 -10.30 -24.90 29.37
N GLU A 430 -9.04 -25.23 29.63
CA GLU A 430 -8.11 -24.35 30.34
C GLU A 430 -7.84 -23.05 29.55
N ILE A 431 -7.71 -23.15 28.21
CA ILE A 431 -7.58 -21.98 27.33
C ILE A 431 -8.86 -21.14 27.37
N ALA A 432 -10.04 -21.75 27.28
CA ALA A 432 -11.31 -21.05 27.35
C ALA A 432 -11.51 -20.31 28.69
N GLU A 433 -11.14 -20.96 29.80
CA GLU A 433 -11.21 -20.38 31.14
C GLU A 433 -10.26 -19.18 31.30
N VAL A 434 -8.99 -19.29 30.92
CA VAL A 434 -8.03 -18.18 31.04
C VAL A 434 -8.37 -17.01 30.12
N LEU A 435 -8.84 -17.26 28.89
CA LEU A 435 -9.28 -16.21 27.98
C LEU A 435 -10.55 -15.52 28.48
N THR A 436 -11.50 -16.27 29.04
CA THR A 436 -12.70 -15.71 29.68
C THR A 436 -12.34 -14.84 30.87
N PHE A 437 -11.36 -15.26 31.69
CA PHE A 437 -10.82 -14.47 32.78
C PHE A 437 -10.21 -13.15 32.29
N ILE A 438 -9.34 -13.18 31.27
CA ILE A 438 -8.72 -11.98 30.68
C ILE A 438 -9.77 -11.01 30.14
N ARG A 439 -10.80 -11.53 29.45
CA ARG A 439 -11.90 -10.76 28.84
C ARG A 439 -12.86 -10.14 29.85
N ASN A 440 -12.80 -10.55 31.12
CA ASN A 440 -13.68 -10.10 32.20
C ASN A 440 -12.93 -9.63 33.46
N SER A 441 -11.66 -9.23 33.28
CA SER A 441 -10.79 -8.69 34.33
C SER A 441 -10.35 -7.25 34.02
N TRP A 442 -9.89 -6.53 35.04
CA TRP A 442 -9.32 -5.17 34.94
C TRP A 442 -10.24 -4.15 34.27
N GLY A 443 -11.55 -4.30 34.45
CA GLY A 443 -12.56 -3.43 33.83
C GLY A 443 -13.01 -3.87 32.44
N ASN A 444 -12.45 -4.94 31.87
CA ASN A 444 -12.96 -5.54 30.64
C ASN A 444 -14.32 -6.22 30.88
N LYS A 445 -15.20 -6.12 29.90
CA LYS A 445 -16.44 -6.89 29.80
C LYS A 445 -16.66 -7.28 28.35
N ALA A 446 -16.48 -8.55 28.04
CA ALA A 446 -16.71 -9.10 26.71
C ALA A 446 -17.28 -10.53 26.78
N PRO A 447 -17.94 -11.02 25.71
CA PRO A 447 -18.48 -12.39 25.67
C PRO A 447 -17.43 -13.43 26.09
N PRO A 448 -17.80 -14.47 26.86
CA PRO A 448 -16.86 -15.51 27.28
C PRO A 448 -16.35 -16.32 26.08
N VAL A 449 -15.22 -16.97 26.26
CA VAL A 449 -14.71 -17.98 25.32
C VAL A 449 -15.17 -19.34 25.80
N THR A 450 -15.76 -20.14 24.92
CA THR A 450 -16.20 -21.50 25.25
C THR A 450 -15.14 -22.53 24.89
N THR A 451 -15.18 -23.70 25.54
CA THR A 451 -14.34 -24.85 25.17
C THR A 451 -14.54 -25.23 23.69
N ARG A 452 -15.77 -25.11 23.18
CA ARG A 452 -16.08 -25.40 21.78
C ARG A 452 -15.39 -24.43 20.83
N ASP A 453 -15.29 -23.15 21.17
CA ASP A 453 -14.59 -22.16 20.34
C ASP A 453 -13.11 -22.52 20.19
N VAL A 454 -12.48 -22.99 21.28
CA VAL A 454 -11.07 -23.41 21.25
C VAL A 454 -10.89 -24.70 20.47
N TYR A 455 -11.76 -25.69 20.67
CA TYR A 455 -11.75 -26.95 19.91
C TYR A 455 -11.86 -26.69 18.41
N LEU A 456 -12.85 -25.89 17.98
CA LEU A 456 -13.04 -25.56 16.57
C LEU A 456 -11.84 -24.83 15.96
N MET A 457 -11.20 -23.94 16.73
CA MET A 457 -9.98 -23.27 16.27
C MET A 457 -8.82 -24.26 16.12
N ARG A 458 -8.66 -25.23 17.03
CA ARG A 458 -7.61 -26.25 16.88
C ARG A 458 -7.80 -27.10 15.64
N GLU A 459 -9.02 -27.58 15.40
CA GLU A 459 -9.32 -28.36 14.20
C GLU A 459 -8.98 -27.54 12.94
N ALA A 460 -9.38 -26.26 12.92
CA ALA A 460 -9.13 -25.36 11.78
C ALA A 460 -7.65 -24.97 11.57
N LEU A 461 -6.76 -25.25 12.53
CA LEU A 461 -5.31 -24.97 12.43
C LEU A 461 -4.46 -26.24 12.22
N ASN A 462 -5.03 -27.42 12.50
CA ASN A 462 -4.39 -28.72 12.29
C ASN A 462 -4.69 -29.33 10.90
N GLU A 463 -5.54 -28.67 10.12
CA GLU A 463 -5.74 -28.88 8.67
C GLU A 463 -4.72 -28.08 7.85
#